data_AF-A0A973WG27-F1
#
_entry.id   AF-A0A973WG27-F1
#
_cell.length_a   1.000
_cell.length_b   1.000
_cell.length_c   1.000
_cell.angle_alpha   90.00
_cell.angle_beta   90.00
_cell.angle_gamma   90.00
#
_symmetry.space_group_name_H-M   'P 1'
#
loop_
_entity.id
_entity.type
_entity.pdbx_description
1 polymer ?
#
loop_
_entity_poly.entity_id
_entity_poly.type
_entity_poly.pdbx_seq_one_letter_code
_entity_poly.pdbx_strand_id
1 'polypeptide(L)'
;FTPKPLTVAPRMARVRVDDLDPRIGEPLVYGLMEGLPEAGYVQLPGMEEAFDAAMTVIGAETYRACHALLDDPRLGDDVRARLSAAGAITPDQLEQAEDVRTRFTTEVDAALASVDVLITPAMPTVPPTLDEATDPAKVLPLTRFLRPFNLTGHPAIVLPVLGELPLGLQIVGRKGADAQLCAVAEWMADTCPMFRKEEFA
;
A
#
# COMPACT_ATOMS: atom_id res chain seq x y z
N PHE A 1 11.45 -12.14 -17.69
CA PHE A 1 11.27 -11.00 -16.78
C PHE A 1 12.66 -10.49 -16.42
N THR A 2 13.13 -9.41 -17.05
CA THR A 2 14.49 -8.87 -16.83
C THR A 2 14.39 -7.35 -16.84
N PRO A 3 14.59 -6.67 -15.70
CA PRO A 3 14.62 -5.21 -15.64
C PRO A 3 15.74 -4.68 -16.55
N LYS A 4 15.47 -3.60 -17.28
CA LYS A 4 16.49 -2.88 -18.05
C LYS A 4 16.88 -1.63 -17.26
N PRO A 5 18.16 -1.40 -16.97
CA PRO A 5 18.60 -0.20 -16.25
C PRO A 5 18.08 1.07 -16.91
N LEU A 6 17.60 2.02 -16.10
CA LEU A 6 17.14 3.31 -16.58
C LEU A 6 18.35 4.23 -16.87
N THR A 7 18.36 4.84 -18.05
CA THR A 7 19.39 5.81 -18.45
C THR A 7 18.98 7.26 -18.19
N VAL A 8 17.73 7.48 -17.79
CA VAL A 8 17.14 8.79 -17.45
C VAL A 8 16.29 8.63 -16.19
N ALA A 9 16.10 9.72 -15.45
CA ALA A 9 15.25 9.72 -14.27
C ALA A 9 13.79 9.34 -14.65
N PRO A 10 13.13 8.45 -13.88
CA PRO A 10 11.74 8.10 -14.10
C PRO A 10 10.82 9.28 -13.73
N ARG A 11 9.68 9.40 -14.40
CA ARG A 11 8.65 10.36 -14.00
C ARG A 11 7.91 9.81 -12.79
N MET A 12 7.83 10.59 -11.73
CA MET A 12 7.26 10.17 -10.46
C MET A 12 6.18 11.16 -10.02
N ALA A 13 5.10 10.67 -9.43
CA ALA A 13 4.14 11.50 -8.72
C ALA A 13 3.86 10.97 -7.33
N ARG A 14 3.89 11.87 -6.35
CA ARG A 14 3.49 11.63 -4.97
C ARG A 14 1.97 11.68 -4.89
N VAL A 15 1.37 10.65 -4.33
CA VAL A 15 -0.06 10.65 -4.03
C VAL A 15 -0.27 11.56 -2.82
N ARG A 16 -1.13 12.57 -2.95
CA ARG A 16 -1.59 13.35 -1.80
C ARG A 16 -2.42 12.43 -0.91
N VAL A 17 -2.07 12.43 0.36
CA VAL A 17 -2.77 11.71 1.41
C VAL A 17 -3.17 12.75 2.44
N ASP A 18 -4.47 13.00 2.55
CA ASP A 18 -5.00 14.16 3.28
C ASP A 18 -4.69 14.11 4.79
N ASP A 19 -4.42 12.91 5.34
CA ASP A 19 -4.00 12.69 6.73
C ASP A 19 -2.49 12.94 6.98
N LEU A 20 -1.71 13.30 5.95
CA LEU A 20 -0.33 13.78 6.12
C LEU A 20 -0.24 15.31 6.15
N ASP A 21 -1.28 15.99 6.63
CA ASP A 21 -1.15 17.39 7.03
C ASP A 21 0.01 17.51 8.02
N PRO A 22 1.04 18.36 7.80
CA PRO A 22 2.14 18.52 8.76
C PRO A 22 1.71 18.99 10.17
N ARG A 23 0.43 19.32 10.36
CA ARG A 23 -0.22 19.63 11.64
C ARG A 23 -0.89 18.43 12.31
N ILE A 24 -1.07 17.30 11.60
CA ILE A 24 -1.86 16.12 12.02
C ILE A 24 -1.11 14.80 11.77
N GLY A 25 -0.44 14.68 10.61
CA GLY A 25 0.35 13.53 10.21
C GLY A 25 1.74 13.52 10.82
N GLU A 26 2.42 12.39 10.68
CA GLU A 26 3.70 12.20 11.31
C GLU A 26 4.84 12.91 10.54
N PRO A 27 5.63 13.79 11.19
CA PRO A 27 6.67 14.58 10.52
C PRO A 27 7.69 13.75 9.74
N LEU A 28 8.01 12.54 10.21
CA LEU A 28 8.92 11.63 9.53
C LEU A 28 8.33 11.10 8.21
N VAL A 29 7.03 10.77 8.19
CA VAL A 29 6.32 10.27 7.01
C VAL A 29 6.09 11.40 5.99
N TYR A 30 5.85 12.62 6.45
CA TYR A 30 5.79 13.79 5.59
C TYR A 30 7.16 14.15 4.99
N GLY A 31 8.20 14.20 5.84
CA GLY A 31 9.58 14.47 5.41
C GLY A 31 10.09 13.45 4.39
N LEU A 32 9.66 12.20 4.52
CA LEU A 32 9.93 11.14 3.55
C LEU A 32 9.41 11.51 2.15
N MET A 33 8.17 11.97 2.07
CA MET A 33 7.54 12.35 0.79
C MET A 33 8.16 13.64 0.22
N GLU A 34 8.60 14.58 1.06
CA GLU A 34 9.29 15.80 0.60
C GLU A 34 10.75 15.58 0.20
N GLY A 35 11.34 14.43 0.54
CA GLY A 35 12.68 14.02 0.10
C GLY A 35 12.82 13.78 -1.42
N LEU A 36 11.71 13.83 -2.17
CA LEU A 36 11.67 13.67 -3.63
C LEU A 36 11.08 14.94 -4.29
N PRO A 37 11.80 16.07 -4.27
CA PRO A 37 11.27 17.36 -4.71
C PRO A 37 10.90 17.42 -6.20
N GLU A 38 11.54 16.59 -7.02
CA GLU A 38 11.27 16.49 -8.47
C GLU A 38 9.94 15.78 -8.80
N ALA A 39 9.33 15.08 -7.82
CA ALA A 39 8.06 14.39 -8.01
C ALA A 39 6.89 15.36 -7.75
N GLY A 40 6.03 15.56 -8.75
CA GLY A 40 4.79 16.32 -8.59
C GLY A 40 3.80 15.61 -7.67
N TYR A 41 2.66 16.26 -7.38
CA TYR A 41 1.56 15.66 -6.61
C TYR A 41 0.39 15.26 -7.51
N VAL A 42 -0.21 14.10 -7.23
CA VAL A 42 -1.48 13.64 -7.80
C VAL A 42 -2.47 13.33 -6.68
N GLN A 43 -3.76 13.47 -6.95
CA GLN A 43 -4.81 13.07 -6.02
C GLN A 43 -5.40 11.73 -6.44
N LEU A 44 -5.67 10.90 -5.45
CA LEU A 44 -6.46 9.69 -5.60
C LEU A 44 -7.67 9.74 -4.64
N PRO A 45 -8.74 10.48 -4.99
CA PRO A 45 -9.90 10.66 -4.11
C PRO A 45 -10.57 9.34 -3.66
N GLY A 46 -10.48 8.28 -4.47
CA GLY A 46 -11.08 6.98 -4.14
C GLY A 46 -10.28 6.13 -3.16
N MET A 47 -9.14 6.61 -2.63
CA MET A 47 -8.21 5.80 -1.82
C MET A 47 -8.85 5.21 -0.55
N GLU A 48 -9.67 6.00 0.16
CA GLU A 48 -10.33 5.54 1.39
C GLU A 48 -11.43 4.51 1.09
N GLU A 49 -12.31 4.80 0.13
CA GLU A 49 -13.31 3.82 -0.35
C GLU A 49 -12.64 2.52 -0.80
N ALA A 50 -11.49 2.61 -1.49
CA ALA A 50 -10.74 1.46 -1.96
C ALA A 50 -10.11 0.64 -0.82
N PHE A 51 -9.71 1.28 0.29
CA PHE A 51 -9.25 0.54 1.47
C PHE A 51 -10.37 -0.31 2.06
N ASP A 52 -11.56 0.27 2.22
CA ASP A 52 -12.73 -0.43 2.77
C ASP A 52 -13.22 -1.53 1.83
N ALA A 53 -13.27 -1.26 0.52
CA ALA A 53 -13.61 -2.25 -0.49
C ALA A 53 -12.63 -3.43 -0.49
N ALA A 54 -11.32 -3.18 -0.33
CA ALA A 54 -10.32 -4.24 -0.18
C ALA A 54 -10.60 -5.15 1.02
N MET A 55 -11.11 -4.58 2.13
CA MET A 55 -11.53 -5.33 3.31
C MET A 55 -12.75 -6.19 3.10
N THR A 56 -13.76 -5.65 2.44
CA THR A 56 -14.95 -6.42 2.08
C THR A 56 -14.58 -7.59 1.18
N VAL A 57 -13.80 -7.37 0.12
CA VAL A 57 -13.47 -8.45 -0.82
C VAL A 57 -12.60 -9.52 -0.17
N ILE A 58 -11.47 -9.14 0.46
CA ILE A 58 -10.59 -10.16 1.07
C ILE A 58 -11.31 -10.93 2.18
N GLY A 59 -12.18 -10.26 2.94
CA GLY A 59 -13.00 -10.88 3.98
C GLY A 59 -13.92 -11.94 3.39
N ALA A 60 -14.73 -11.56 2.39
CA ALA A 60 -15.66 -12.47 1.72
C ALA A 60 -14.94 -13.67 1.08
N GLU A 61 -13.82 -13.44 0.41
CA GLU A 61 -13.02 -14.49 -0.21
C GLU A 61 -12.39 -15.43 0.83
N THR A 62 -11.85 -14.86 1.92
CA THR A 62 -11.27 -15.62 3.02
C THR A 62 -12.32 -16.49 3.70
N TYR A 63 -13.53 -15.96 3.95
CA TYR A 63 -14.62 -16.76 4.51
C TYR A 63 -15.00 -17.90 3.57
N ARG A 64 -15.22 -17.61 2.29
CA ARG A 64 -15.56 -18.63 1.30
C ARG A 64 -14.52 -19.75 1.25
N ALA A 65 -13.23 -19.41 1.31
CA ALA A 65 -12.14 -20.37 1.26
C ALA A 65 -11.92 -21.14 2.57
N CYS A 66 -12.11 -20.48 3.72
CA CYS A 66 -11.58 -20.96 5.00
C CYS A 66 -12.65 -21.21 6.08
N HIS A 67 -13.94 -20.92 5.86
CA HIS A 67 -14.98 -21.05 6.90
C HIS A 67 -15.04 -22.45 7.55
N ALA A 68 -14.68 -23.51 6.83
CA ALA A 68 -14.62 -24.87 7.37
C ALA A 68 -13.59 -25.04 8.51
N LEU A 69 -12.66 -24.09 8.68
CA LEU A 69 -11.68 -24.07 9.78
C LEU A 69 -12.24 -23.45 11.07
N LEU A 70 -13.46 -22.91 11.06
CA LEU A 70 -14.06 -22.24 12.22
C LEU A 70 -14.26 -23.14 13.44
N ASP A 71 -14.25 -24.46 13.27
CA ASP A 71 -14.33 -25.43 14.37
C ASP A 71 -12.95 -26.02 14.74
N ASP A 72 -11.87 -25.65 14.02
CA ASP A 72 -10.53 -26.18 14.31
C ASP A 72 -9.99 -25.56 15.62
N PRO A 73 -9.65 -26.36 16.64
CA PRO A 73 -9.14 -25.85 17.92
C PRO A 73 -7.75 -25.22 17.81
N ARG A 74 -7.02 -25.42 16.71
CA ARG A 74 -5.70 -24.81 16.46
C ARG A 74 -5.81 -23.38 15.93
N LEU A 75 -7.00 -22.94 15.52
CA LEU A 75 -7.23 -21.59 15.03
C LEU A 75 -7.21 -20.61 16.21
N GLY A 76 -6.34 -19.60 16.15
CA GLY A 76 -6.27 -18.54 17.15
C GLY A 76 -7.59 -17.78 17.28
N ASP A 77 -7.90 -17.31 18.49
CA ASP A 77 -9.19 -16.67 18.79
C ASP A 77 -9.41 -15.38 17.99
N ASP A 78 -8.34 -14.62 17.74
CA ASP A 78 -8.38 -13.40 16.92
C ASP A 78 -8.70 -13.71 15.46
N VAL A 79 -8.09 -14.76 14.90
CA VAL A 79 -8.37 -15.22 13.53
C VAL A 79 -9.77 -15.79 13.43
N ARG A 80 -10.22 -16.57 14.43
CA ARG A 80 -11.58 -17.12 14.49
C ARG A 80 -12.62 -16.01 14.51
N ALA A 81 -12.41 -14.97 15.31
CA ALA A 81 -13.31 -13.82 15.38
C ALA A 81 -13.40 -13.08 14.04
N ARG A 82 -12.26 -12.81 13.38
CA ARG A 82 -12.22 -12.15 12.06
C ARG A 82 -12.87 -12.99 10.97
N LEU A 83 -12.58 -14.29 10.94
CA LEU A 83 -13.18 -15.21 9.98
C LEU A 83 -14.70 -15.31 10.18
N SER A 84 -15.16 -15.38 11.43
CA SER A 84 -16.60 -15.40 11.75
C SER A 84 -17.29 -14.11 11.32
N ALA A 85 -16.70 -12.95 11.61
CA ALA A 85 -17.22 -11.66 11.21
C ALA A 85 -17.29 -11.49 9.68
N ALA A 86 -16.30 -12.04 8.95
CA ALA A 86 -16.31 -12.03 7.49
C ALA A 86 -17.48 -12.81 6.89
N GLY A 87 -18.06 -13.78 7.62
CA GLY A 87 -19.27 -14.50 7.21
C GLY A 87 -20.55 -13.64 7.21
N ALA A 88 -20.51 -12.44 7.78
CA ALA A 88 -21.62 -11.49 7.78
C ALA A 88 -21.61 -10.53 6.56
N ILE A 89 -20.59 -10.59 5.70
CA ILE A 89 -20.49 -9.77 4.50
C ILE A 89 -21.58 -10.20 3.51
N THR A 90 -22.45 -9.26 3.13
CA THR A 90 -23.58 -9.52 2.24
C THR A 90 -23.17 -9.48 0.76
N PRO A 91 -23.96 -10.11 -0.13
CA PRO A 91 -23.77 -9.97 -1.57
C PRO A 91 -23.76 -8.50 -2.04
N ASP A 92 -24.68 -7.67 -1.53
CA ASP A 92 -24.77 -6.25 -1.88
C ASP A 92 -23.51 -5.47 -1.45
N GLN A 93 -22.95 -5.76 -0.27
CA GLN A 93 -21.68 -5.16 0.17
C GLN A 93 -20.52 -5.58 -0.74
N LEU A 94 -20.50 -6.84 -1.16
CA LEU A 94 -19.47 -7.33 -2.08
C LEU A 94 -19.61 -6.69 -3.48
N GLU A 95 -20.83 -6.54 -3.99
CA GLU A 95 -21.11 -5.85 -5.26
C GLU A 95 -20.64 -4.40 -5.21
N GLN A 96 -20.98 -3.67 -4.15
CA GLN A 96 -20.51 -2.29 -3.94
C GLN A 96 -18.97 -2.20 -3.88
N ALA A 97 -18.31 -3.16 -3.23
CA ALA A 97 -16.85 -3.20 -3.16
C ALA A 97 -16.21 -3.45 -4.54
N GLU A 98 -16.83 -4.26 -5.39
CA GLU A 98 -16.38 -4.50 -6.77
C GLU A 98 -16.61 -3.28 -7.69
N ASP A 99 -17.68 -2.52 -7.48
CA ASP A 99 -17.88 -1.22 -8.14
C ASP A 99 -16.77 -0.22 -7.77
N VAL A 100 -16.42 -0.16 -6.47
CA VAL A 100 -15.30 0.66 -5.99
C VAL A 100 -13.97 0.18 -6.60
N ARG A 101 -13.72 -1.14 -6.66
CA ARG A 101 -12.53 -1.69 -7.34
C ARG A 101 -12.42 -1.18 -8.76
N THR A 102 -13.53 -1.21 -9.51
CA THR A 102 -13.56 -0.82 -10.92
C THR A 102 -13.30 0.67 -11.10
N ARG A 103 -13.99 1.52 -10.32
CA ARG A 103 -13.77 2.98 -10.31
C ARG A 103 -12.34 3.34 -9.93
N PHE A 104 -11.86 2.81 -8.80
CA PHE A 104 -10.54 3.15 -8.28
C PHE A 104 -9.41 2.60 -9.17
N THR A 105 -9.60 1.45 -9.80
CA THR A 105 -8.69 0.96 -10.84
C THR A 105 -8.51 1.97 -11.96
N THR A 106 -9.63 2.49 -12.48
CA THR A 106 -9.62 3.50 -13.55
C THR A 106 -8.89 4.78 -13.12
N GLU A 107 -9.07 5.19 -11.86
CA GLU A 107 -8.40 6.34 -11.27
C GLU A 107 -6.88 6.17 -11.21
N VAL A 108 -6.40 5.01 -10.73
CA VAL A 108 -4.96 4.68 -10.67
C VAL A 108 -4.36 4.56 -12.07
N ASP A 109 -5.06 3.91 -13.00
CA ASP A 109 -4.64 3.80 -14.41
C ASP A 109 -4.49 5.19 -15.05
N ALA A 110 -5.42 6.11 -14.79
CA ALA A 110 -5.38 7.48 -15.29
C ALA A 110 -4.20 8.28 -14.70
N ALA A 111 -3.92 8.13 -13.40
CA ALA A 111 -2.77 8.77 -12.76
C ALA A 111 -1.45 8.29 -13.38
N LEU A 112 -1.31 6.96 -13.56
CA LEU A 112 -0.15 6.30 -14.17
C LEU A 112 -0.01 6.51 -15.69
N ALA A 113 -0.98 7.16 -16.34
CA ALA A 113 -0.85 7.54 -17.76
C ALA A 113 0.19 8.66 -17.95
N SER A 114 0.38 9.51 -16.94
CA SER A 114 1.25 10.71 -17.02
C SER A 114 2.64 10.53 -16.42
N VAL A 115 2.82 9.52 -15.56
CA VAL A 115 4.06 9.22 -14.84
C VAL A 115 4.45 7.75 -15.00
N ASP A 116 5.63 7.37 -14.55
CA ASP A 116 6.10 5.98 -14.61
C ASP A 116 5.77 5.21 -13.33
N VAL A 117 5.77 5.89 -12.18
CA VAL A 117 5.33 5.34 -10.90
C VAL A 117 4.57 6.38 -10.05
N LEU A 118 3.66 5.88 -9.23
CA LEU A 118 3.09 6.61 -8.10
C LEU A 118 3.89 6.32 -6.84
N ILE A 119 3.95 7.30 -5.95
CA ILE A 119 4.70 7.23 -4.70
C ILE A 119 3.75 7.48 -3.52
N THR A 120 3.85 6.62 -2.52
CA THR A 120 3.16 6.75 -1.23
C THR A 120 4.13 6.34 -0.13
N PRO A 121 3.93 6.76 1.12
CA PRO A 121 4.53 6.03 2.23
C PRO A 121 4.01 4.60 2.28
N ALA A 122 4.80 3.68 2.82
CA ALA A 122 4.34 2.32 3.07
C ALA A 122 3.35 2.25 4.25
N MET A 123 3.51 3.13 5.25
CA MET A 123 2.66 3.23 6.43
C MET A 123 2.30 4.69 6.71
N PRO A 124 1.11 4.96 7.29
CA PRO A 124 0.69 6.32 7.66
C PRO A 124 1.41 6.87 8.88
N THR A 125 2.02 6.00 9.69
CA THR A 125 2.74 6.33 10.92
C THR A 125 3.99 5.46 11.04
N VAL A 126 4.84 5.77 12.02
CA VAL A 126 5.96 4.94 12.45
C VAL A 126 5.44 3.60 12.95
N PRO A 127 6.31 2.57 12.88
CA PRO A 127 6.00 1.28 13.47
C PRO A 127 5.55 1.44 14.93
N PRO A 128 4.43 0.82 15.32
CA PRO A 128 4.04 0.77 16.74
C PRO A 128 5.03 -0.07 17.54
N THR A 129 5.10 0.18 18.84
CA THR A 129 5.79 -0.73 19.76
C THR A 129 5.06 -2.08 19.85
N LEU A 130 5.72 -3.11 20.38
CA LEU A 130 5.10 -4.44 20.54
C LEU A 130 3.83 -4.39 21.40
N ASP A 131 3.83 -3.57 22.46
CA ASP A 131 2.68 -3.42 23.34
C ASP A 131 1.50 -2.77 22.61
N GLU A 132 1.77 -1.77 21.78
CA GLU A 132 0.75 -1.09 20.96
C GLU A 132 0.20 -1.98 19.85
N ALA A 133 1.02 -2.88 19.31
CA ALA A 133 0.61 -3.82 18.26
C ALA A 133 -0.40 -4.86 18.74
N THR A 134 -0.63 -4.98 20.06
CA THR A 134 -1.68 -5.84 20.61
C THR A 134 -3.09 -5.30 20.37
N ASP A 135 -3.23 -4.01 20.03
CA ASP A 135 -4.51 -3.37 19.72
C ASP A 135 -4.77 -3.39 18.21
N PRO A 136 -5.76 -4.16 17.70
CA PRO A 136 -6.10 -4.20 16.28
C PRO A 136 -6.45 -2.83 15.70
N ALA A 137 -7.00 -1.91 16.51
CA ALA A 137 -7.35 -0.56 16.06
C ALA A 137 -6.11 0.27 15.71
N LYS A 138 -4.94 -0.04 16.29
CA LYS A 138 -3.66 0.58 15.95
C LYS A 138 -2.96 -0.07 14.76
N VAL A 139 -3.20 -1.36 14.53
CA VAL A 139 -2.51 -2.13 13.49
C VAL A 139 -3.24 -2.12 12.15
N LEU A 140 -4.58 -2.16 12.15
CA LEU A 140 -5.37 -2.21 10.92
C LEU A 140 -5.11 -1.00 9.98
N PRO A 141 -5.03 0.25 10.49
CA PRO A 141 -4.74 1.42 9.66
C PRO A 141 -3.34 1.42 9.02
N LEU A 142 -2.39 0.60 9.50
CA LEU A 142 -1.02 0.59 8.97
C LEU A 142 -0.96 0.21 7.48
N THR A 143 -1.97 -0.51 7.01
CA THR A 143 -2.05 -1.00 5.62
C THR A 143 -2.85 -0.08 4.69
N ARG A 144 -3.24 1.11 5.16
CA ARG A 144 -4.12 2.05 4.44
C ARG A 144 -3.59 2.49 3.08
N PHE A 145 -2.27 2.56 2.92
CA PHE A 145 -1.64 2.93 1.65
C PHE A 145 -1.28 1.74 0.76
N LEU A 146 -1.31 0.51 1.29
CA LEU A 146 -0.93 -0.70 0.56
C LEU A 146 -2.14 -1.39 -0.08
N ARG A 147 -3.23 -1.53 0.69
CA ARG A 147 -4.42 -2.30 0.30
C ARG A 147 -5.17 -1.78 -0.92
N PRO A 148 -5.29 -0.46 -1.14
CA PRO A 148 -5.92 0.05 -2.36
C PRO A 148 -5.23 -0.47 -3.64
N PHE A 149 -3.91 -0.70 -3.61
CA PHE A 149 -3.18 -1.25 -4.76
C PHE A 149 -3.29 -2.77 -4.88
N ASN A 150 -3.47 -3.50 -3.77
CA ASN A 150 -3.88 -4.90 -3.79
C ASN A 150 -5.26 -5.06 -4.45
N LEU A 151 -6.21 -4.18 -4.12
CA LEU A 151 -7.56 -4.19 -4.70
C LEU A 151 -7.50 -3.97 -6.22
N THR A 152 -6.73 -3.00 -6.67
CA THR A 152 -6.65 -2.69 -8.11
C THR A 152 -5.76 -3.64 -8.89
N GLY A 153 -4.89 -4.40 -8.22
CA GLY A 153 -3.94 -5.33 -8.84
C GLY A 153 -2.75 -4.66 -9.51
N HIS A 154 -2.42 -3.42 -9.10
CA HIS A 154 -1.21 -2.74 -9.58
C HIS A 154 0.04 -3.29 -8.88
N PRO A 155 1.14 -3.52 -9.60
CA PRO A 155 2.39 -3.93 -8.96
C PRO A 155 2.94 -2.81 -8.09
N ALA A 156 3.42 -3.17 -6.89
CA ALA A 156 4.01 -2.24 -5.94
C ALA A 156 5.29 -2.82 -5.32
N ILE A 157 6.25 -1.94 -5.00
CA ILE A 157 7.48 -2.27 -4.27
C ILE A 157 7.62 -1.30 -3.11
N VAL A 158 7.97 -1.79 -1.93
CA VAL A 158 8.37 -0.96 -0.79
C VAL A 158 9.89 -0.90 -0.71
N LEU A 159 10.44 0.31 -0.84
CA LEU A 159 11.86 0.61 -0.65
C LEU A 159 12.10 1.01 0.82
N PRO A 160 13.03 0.35 1.54
CA PRO A 160 13.34 0.70 2.92
C PRO A 160 14.11 2.02 2.98
N VAL A 161 13.70 2.91 3.88
CA VAL A 161 14.28 4.23 4.06
C VAL A 161 15.23 4.21 5.25
N LEU A 162 16.40 4.84 5.11
CA LEU A 162 17.35 4.98 6.20
C LEU A 162 16.83 5.90 7.32
N GLY A 163 16.88 5.43 8.55
CA GLY A 163 16.51 6.21 9.73
C GLY A 163 16.68 5.41 11.02
N GLU A 164 16.41 6.04 12.16
CA GLU A 164 16.39 5.38 13.47
C GLU A 164 15.22 4.39 13.60
N LEU A 165 14.17 4.58 12.79
CA LEU A 165 13.00 3.72 12.72
C LEU A 165 12.85 3.13 11.31
N PRO A 166 12.36 1.89 11.17
CA PRO A 166 12.16 1.27 9.87
C PRO A 166 10.95 1.92 9.18
N LEU A 167 11.24 2.84 8.25
CA LEU A 167 10.27 3.46 7.37
C LEU A 167 10.38 2.86 5.96
N GLY A 168 9.30 2.97 5.19
CA GLY A 168 9.27 2.49 3.82
C GLY A 168 8.59 3.47 2.90
N LEU A 169 9.11 3.60 1.67
CA LEU A 169 8.46 4.30 0.58
C LEU A 169 7.91 3.26 -0.40
N GLN A 170 6.61 3.27 -0.63
CA GLN A 170 5.98 2.43 -1.63
C GLN A 170 5.98 3.14 -2.99
N ILE A 171 6.45 2.44 -4.02
CA ILE A 171 6.29 2.80 -5.43
C ILE A 171 5.31 1.85 -6.10
N VAL A 172 4.39 2.40 -6.88
CA VAL A 172 3.33 1.65 -7.58
C VAL A 172 3.47 1.87 -9.09
N GLY A 173 3.52 0.79 -9.85
CA GLY A 173 3.67 0.80 -11.30
C GLY A 173 2.40 0.44 -12.06
N ARG A 174 2.45 0.55 -13.38
CA ARG A 174 1.38 0.09 -14.29
C ARG A 174 1.25 -1.43 -14.26
N LYS A 175 0.03 -1.92 -14.47
CA LYS A 175 -0.23 -3.35 -14.66
C LYS A 175 0.61 -3.93 -15.80
N GLY A 176 1.25 -5.07 -15.53
CA GLY A 176 2.15 -5.74 -16.47
C GLY A 176 3.50 -5.04 -16.70
N ALA A 177 3.78 -3.95 -15.98
CA ALA A 177 5.04 -3.21 -16.07
C ALA A 177 6.00 -3.54 -14.91
N ASP A 178 5.86 -4.71 -14.31
CA ASP A 178 6.66 -5.19 -13.17
C ASP A 178 8.17 -5.04 -13.40
N ALA A 179 8.67 -5.29 -14.62
CA ALA A 179 10.11 -5.18 -14.93
C ALA A 179 10.57 -3.72 -14.99
N GLN A 180 9.67 -2.81 -15.42
CA GLN A 180 9.91 -1.38 -15.35
C GLN A 180 9.91 -0.92 -13.89
N LEU A 181 8.97 -1.41 -13.08
CA LEU A 181 8.90 -1.06 -11.65
C LEU A 181 10.18 -1.47 -10.90
N CYS A 182 10.70 -2.67 -11.16
CA CYS A 182 12.00 -3.09 -10.62
C CYS A 182 13.15 -2.16 -11.07
N ALA A 183 13.20 -1.78 -12.35
CA ALA A 183 14.22 -0.86 -12.85
C ALA A 183 14.13 0.53 -12.22
N VAL A 184 12.92 1.02 -11.94
CA VAL A 184 12.69 2.26 -11.18
C VAL A 184 13.18 2.11 -9.75
N ALA A 185 12.88 0.98 -9.10
CA ALA A 185 13.32 0.69 -7.74
C ALA A 185 14.85 0.66 -7.62
N GLU A 186 15.53 -0.01 -8.56
CA GLU A 186 16.99 -0.04 -8.66
C GLU A 186 17.57 1.36 -8.86
N TRP A 187 17.01 2.13 -9.80
CA TRP A 187 17.44 3.51 -10.04
C TRP A 187 17.31 4.36 -8.78
N MET A 188 16.15 4.33 -8.10
CA MET A 188 15.93 5.08 -6.86
C MET A 188 16.91 4.66 -5.77
N ALA A 189 17.14 3.36 -5.59
CA ALA A 189 18.09 2.85 -4.60
C ALA A 189 19.54 3.32 -4.86
N ASP A 190 19.92 3.53 -6.11
CA ASP A 190 21.26 3.97 -6.51
C ASP A 190 21.44 5.49 -6.53
N THR A 191 20.37 6.25 -6.81
CA THR A 191 20.47 7.71 -7.01
C THR A 191 19.89 8.57 -5.90
N CYS A 192 18.97 8.03 -5.08
CA CYS A 192 18.32 8.79 -4.00
C CYS A 192 19.01 8.50 -2.66
N PRO A 193 19.63 9.50 -2.00
CA PRO A 193 20.43 9.30 -0.78
C PRO A 193 19.68 8.71 0.41
N MET A 194 18.35 8.79 0.41
CA MET A 194 17.46 8.27 1.44
C MET A 194 17.38 6.73 1.46
N PHE A 195 17.78 6.08 0.37
CA PHE A 195 17.85 4.63 0.26
C PHE A 195 19.33 4.23 0.24
N ARG A 196 19.69 3.15 0.93
CA ARG A 196 20.93 2.44 0.65
C ARG A 196 20.64 0.96 0.51
N LYS A 197 21.39 0.32 -0.38
CA LYS A 197 21.57 -1.13 -0.36
C LYS A 197 22.30 -1.45 0.95
N GLU A 198 21.65 -2.12 1.89
CA GLU A 198 22.41 -2.77 2.95
C GLU A 198 23.31 -3.79 2.27
N GLU A 199 24.63 -3.67 2.46
CA GLU A 199 25.54 -4.75 2.15
C GLU A 199 25.27 -5.85 3.20
N PHE A 200 24.51 -6.87 2.82
CA PHE A 200 24.45 -8.09 3.60
C PHE A 200 25.85 -8.73 3.56
N ALA A 201 26.63 -8.48 4.61
CA ALA A 201 27.93 -9.12 4.85
C ALA A 201 27.78 -10.58 5.24
#